data_AF-A0A4S2MD07-F1
#
_entry.id   AF-A0A4S2MD07-F1
#
_cell.length_a   1.000
_cell.length_b   1.000
_cell.length_c   1.000
_cell.angle_alpha   90.00
_cell.angle_beta   90.00
_cell.angle_gamma   90.00
#
_symmetry.space_group_name_H-M   'P 1'
#
loop_
_entity.id
_entity.type
_entity.pdbx_description
1 polymer ?
#
loop_
_entity_poly.entity_id
_entity_poly.type
_entity_poly.pdbx_seq_one_letter_code
_entity_poly.pdbx_strand_id
1 'polypeptide(L)'
;MANFDLSSLKDALDSADNEPPKLTSVDLEGVAELIKSGTVKNIVTMAGAGISTAAGIPDFRSPKSGLYDNLGQYNLPYPMAVFTIDYFIENPEPFFKVAKGLYRPEAKPTLTHYFFRLLHEKGLLRRHYTQNVDDLERLTGLPEDKLIEAHGTFHTGHCSTCKKLYSLEFMAESVMNDKIPKCQAKSCDGVVKPDIVFFGEALPDKFHTNVNPVSCKICAMSTKLTHHFTTSQVGIRWSRTGQ
;
A
#
# COMPACT_ATOMS: atom_id res chain seq x y z
N MET A 1 1.64 -27.30 -9.71
CA MET A 1 2.06 -26.65 -10.97
C MET A 1 0.81 -26.11 -11.62
N ALA A 2 0.53 -24.81 -11.48
CA ALA A 2 -0.64 -24.19 -12.10
C ALA A 2 -0.31 -23.94 -13.59
N ASN A 3 -1.10 -24.52 -14.49
CA ASN A 3 -1.01 -24.26 -15.92
C ASN A 3 -1.31 -22.78 -16.16
N PHE A 4 -0.29 -22.02 -16.55
CA PHE A 4 -0.44 -20.63 -16.95
C PHE A 4 -1.09 -20.62 -18.34
N ASP A 5 -2.37 -20.27 -18.39
CA ASP A 5 -3.15 -20.29 -19.62
C ASP A 5 -2.77 -19.12 -20.54
N LEU A 6 -1.86 -19.40 -21.47
CA LEU A 6 -1.41 -18.46 -22.51
C LEU A 6 -2.54 -18.02 -23.46
N SER A 7 -3.67 -18.73 -23.52
CA SER A 7 -4.79 -18.35 -24.39
C SER A 7 -5.52 -17.12 -23.84
N SER A 8 -5.71 -17.04 -22.52
CA SER A 8 -6.28 -15.85 -21.86
C SER A 8 -5.43 -14.58 -22.06
N LEU A 9 -4.11 -14.72 -22.15
CA LEU A 9 -3.17 -13.64 -22.43
C LEU A 9 -3.25 -13.19 -23.88
N LYS A 10 -3.44 -14.15 -24.80
CA LYS A 10 -3.60 -13.90 -26.22
C LYS A 10 -4.94 -13.22 -26.52
N ASP A 11 -6.04 -13.67 -25.93
CA ASP A 11 -7.35 -13.04 -26.06
C ASP A 11 -7.37 -11.61 -25.50
N ALA A 12 -6.61 -11.37 -24.42
CA ALA A 12 -6.48 -10.04 -23.84
C ALA A 12 -5.63 -9.09 -24.70
N LEU A 13 -4.60 -9.62 -25.37
CA LEU A 13 -3.79 -8.87 -26.35
C LEU A 13 -4.56 -8.62 -27.66
N ASP A 14 -5.35 -9.60 -28.11
CA ASP A 14 -6.10 -9.56 -29.37
C ASP A 14 -7.41 -8.75 -29.23
N SER A 15 -7.96 -8.59 -28.02
CA SER A 15 -9.11 -7.69 -27.74
C SER A 15 -8.75 -6.19 -27.72
N ALA A 16 -7.49 -5.84 -27.97
CA ALA A 16 -6.98 -4.46 -27.97
C ALA A 16 -7.24 -3.70 -29.30
N ASP A 17 -8.33 -4.01 -30.00
CA ASP A 17 -8.79 -3.31 -31.22
C ASP A 17 -9.24 -1.84 -30.99
N ASN A 18 -8.97 -1.28 -29.82
CA ASN A 18 -9.12 0.16 -29.57
C ASN A 18 -7.74 0.76 -29.35
N GLU A 19 -7.25 1.54 -30.31
CA GLU A 19 -6.07 2.39 -30.13
C GLU A 19 -6.19 3.14 -28.79
N PRO A 20 -5.19 3.09 -27.90
CA PRO A 20 -5.29 3.73 -26.59
C PRO A 20 -5.55 5.22 -26.79
N PRO A 21 -6.45 5.84 -25.97
CA PRO A 21 -6.75 7.25 -26.10
C PRO A 21 -5.46 8.07 -26.02
N LYS A 22 -5.19 8.86 -27.06
CA LYS A 22 -3.99 9.70 -27.14
C LYS A 22 -4.20 10.95 -26.30
N LEU A 23 -3.18 11.31 -25.53
CA LEU A 23 -3.11 12.60 -24.87
C LEU A 23 -2.97 13.70 -25.93
N THR A 24 -3.67 14.82 -25.72
CA THR A 24 -3.52 16.05 -26.51
C THR A 24 -2.18 16.74 -26.23
N SER A 25 -1.71 16.67 -24.99
CA SER A 25 -0.41 17.16 -24.49
C SER A 25 0.12 16.30 -23.34
N VAL A 26 1.44 16.32 -23.11
CA VAL A 26 2.12 15.56 -22.04
C VAL A 26 2.28 16.44 -20.79
N ASP A 27 1.17 16.94 -20.29
CA ASP A 27 1.05 17.80 -19.10
C ASP A 27 -0.26 17.50 -18.36
N LEU A 28 -0.55 18.26 -17.29
CA LEU A 28 -1.75 18.05 -16.48
C LEU A 28 -3.03 18.37 -17.26
N GLU A 29 -2.96 19.38 -18.12
CA GLU A 29 -4.05 19.82 -18.99
C GLU A 29 -4.46 18.69 -19.94
N GLY A 30 -3.52 18.07 -20.64
CA GLY A 30 -3.80 16.96 -21.56
C GLY A 30 -4.38 15.73 -20.86
N VAL A 31 -3.93 15.42 -19.64
CA VAL A 31 -4.53 14.36 -18.80
C VAL A 31 -5.95 14.72 -18.38
N ALA A 32 -6.18 15.97 -17.96
CA ALA A 32 -7.50 16.43 -17.55
C ALA A 32 -8.50 16.45 -18.72
N GLU A 33 -8.07 16.89 -19.91
CA GLU A 33 -8.85 16.83 -21.15
C GLU A 33 -9.22 15.40 -21.50
N LEU A 34 -8.25 14.48 -21.43
CA LEU A 34 -8.50 13.08 -21.70
C LEU A 34 -9.55 12.48 -20.74
N ILE A 35 -9.46 12.77 -19.43
CA ILE A 35 -10.46 12.34 -18.45
C ILE A 35 -11.83 12.96 -18.76
N LYS A 36 -11.87 14.27 -19.06
CA LYS A 36 -13.10 15.01 -19.38
C LYS A 36 -13.77 14.54 -20.68
N SER A 37 -13.00 14.02 -21.64
CA SER A 37 -13.53 13.48 -22.90
C SER A 37 -14.50 12.32 -22.73
N GLY A 38 -14.50 11.65 -21.57
CA GLY A 38 -15.35 10.49 -21.28
C GLY A 38 -14.86 9.17 -21.90
N THR A 39 -13.74 9.19 -22.63
CA THR A 39 -13.11 7.98 -23.22
C THR A 39 -12.39 7.12 -22.17
N VAL A 40 -12.02 7.72 -21.04
CA VAL A 40 -11.40 7.04 -19.89
C VAL A 40 -12.45 6.80 -18.81
N LYS A 41 -12.75 5.51 -18.56
CA LYS A 41 -13.73 5.07 -17.54
C LYS A 41 -13.16 4.09 -16.51
N ASN A 42 -11.89 3.72 -16.65
CA ASN A 42 -11.22 2.70 -15.84
C ASN A 42 -9.85 3.20 -15.36
N ILE A 43 -9.85 4.14 -14.42
CA ILE A 43 -8.62 4.73 -13.87
C ILE A 43 -8.07 3.83 -12.77
N VAL A 44 -6.79 3.51 -12.83
CA VAL A 44 -6.06 2.85 -11.75
C VAL A 44 -5.08 3.84 -11.16
N THR A 45 -5.09 4.01 -9.83
CA THR A 45 -4.17 4.92 -9.15
C THR A 45 -3.18 4.13 -8.30
N MET A 46 -1.95 4.65 -8.18
CA MET A 46 -0.90 4.09 -7.36
C MET A 46 -0.31 5.20 -6.47
N ALA A 47 -0.24 4.94 -5.17
CA ALA A 47 0.27 5.89 -4.20
C ALA A 47 1.22 5.25 -3.18
N GLY A 48 2.01 6.10 -2.54
CA GLY A 48 2.85 5.77 -1.39
C GLY A 48 2.97 6.98 -0.47
N ALA A 49 3.94 6.94 0.45
CA ALA A 49 3.96 7.80 1.64
C ALA A 49 3.89 9.31 1.36
N GLY A 50 4.31 9.76 0.16
CA GLY A 50 4.23 11.16 -0.25
C GLY A 50 2.83 11.78 -0.11
N ILE A 51 1.76 11.02 -0.36
CA ILE A 51 0.39 11.54 -0.29
C ILE A 51 -0.08 11.85 1.14
N SER A 52 0.59 11.28 2.15
CA SER A 52 0.26 11.38 3.58
C SER A 52 1.16 12.37 4.34
N THR A 53 2.20 12.91 3.69
CA THR A 53 3.10 13.90 4.30
C THR A 53 2.38 15.15 4.82
N ALA A 54 1.39 15.65 4.07
CA ALA A 54 0.57 16.79 4.49
C ALA A 54 -0.39 16.46 5.65
N ALA A 55 -0.57 15.19 5.99
CA ALA A 55 -1.31 14.74 7.17
C ALA A 55 -0.44 14.65 8.43
N GLY A 56 0.83 15.07 8.36
CA GLY A 56 1.76 15.01 9.49
C GLY A 56 2.35 13.62 9.74
N ILE A 57 2.13 12.67 8.83
CA ILE A 57 2.73 11.34 8.87
C ILE A 57 4.11 11.42 8.21
N PRO A 58 5.21 11.19 8.96
CA PRO A 58 6.54 11.22 8.38
C PRO A 58 6.70 10.09 7.37
N ASP A 59 7.46 10.31 6.32
CA ASP A 59 7.87 9.21 5.47
C ASP A 59 8.97 8.39 6.16
N PHE A 60 9.37 7.28 5.55
CA PHE A 60 10.40 6.42 6.13
C PHE A 60 11.82 6.97 5.97
N ARG A 61 12.08 7.84 4.98
CA ARG A 61 13.40 8.00 4.35
C ARG A 61 13.89 9.44 4.22
N SER A 62 13.07 10.43 4.55
CA SER A 62 13.47 11.83 4.47
C SER A 62 14.59 12.09 5.48
N PRO A 63 15.69 12.75 5.07
CA PRO A 63 16.75 13.09 6.00
C PRO A 63 16.21 13.93 7.16
N LYS A 64 16.62 13.64 8.40
CA LYS A 64 16.26 14.30 9.67
C LYS A 64 14.82 14.09 10.16
N SER A 65 13.85 13.90 9.27
CA SER A 65 12.43 13.72 9.62
C SER A 65 11.92 12.30 9.41
N GLY A 66 12.65 11.48 8.67
CA GLY A 66 12.28 10.12 8.32
C GLY A 66 12.47 9.15 9.48
N LEU A 67 11.65 8.10 9.50
CA LEU A 67 11.66 7.11 10.56
C LEU A 67 13.05 6.48 10.79
N TYR A 68 13.78 6.16 9.71
CA TYR A 68 15.07 5.46 9.79
C TYR A 68 16.17 6.24 10.50
N ASP A 69 16.14 7.58 10.45
CA ASP A 69 17.16 8.43 11.11
C ASP A 69 17.01 8.45 12.64
N ASN A 70 15.87 7.99 13.17
CA ASN A 70 15.57 7.99 14.60
C ASN A 70 15.66 6.59 15.25
N LEU A 71 16.15 5.58 14.52
CA LEU A 71 16.21 4.19 15.01
C LEU A 71 17.51 3.81 15.74
N GLY A 72 18.50 4.71 15.81
CA GLY A 72 19.80 4.43 16.43
C GLY A 72 19.72 3.95 17.88
N GLN A 73 18.66 4.32 18.60
CA GLN A 73 18.41 3.90 19.98
C GLN A 73 18.04 2.40 20.15
N TYR A 74 17.68 1.71 19.07
CA TYR A 74 17.21 0.32 19.12
C TYR A 74 18.30 -0.71 18.82
N ASN A 75 19.55 -0.27 18.61
CA ASN A 75 20.71 -1.13 18.31
C ASN A 75 20.42 -2.17 17.19
N LEU A 76 19.72 -1.72 16.15
CA LEU A 76 19.36 -2.57 15.01
C LEU A 76 20.61 -2.89 14.18
N PRO A 77 20.70 -4.10 13.58
CA PRO A 77 21.82 -4.43 12.69
C PRO A 77 21.84 -3.53 11.44
N TYR A 78 20.68 -3.05 11.00
CA TYR A 78 20.49 -2.04 9.96
C TYR A 78 19.07 -1.44 10.08
N PRO A 79 18.80 -0.22 9.60
CA PRO A 79 17.52 0.47 9.85
C PRO A 79 16.27 -0.28 9.38
N MET A 80 16.35 -1.02 8.27
CA MET A 80 15.22 -1.77 7.72
C MET A 80 14.91 -3.07 8.50
N ALA A 81 15.79 -3.51 9.40
CA ALA A 81 15.59 -4.75 10.16
C ALA A 81 14.30 -4.72 11.00
N VAL A 82 13.88 -3.54 11.45
CA VAL A 82 12.62 -3.37 12.19
C VAL A 82 11.37 -3.78 11.40
N PHE A 83 11.47 -3.90 10.08
CA PHE A 83 10.39 -4.31 9.17
C PHE A 83 10.72 -5.63 8.44
N THR A 84 11.63 -6.47 8.95
CA THR A 84 11.85 -7.83 8.42
C THR A 84 11.14 -8.87 9.28
N ILE A 85 10.58 -9.91 8.66
CA ILE A 85 9.84 -10.95 9.39
C ILE A 85 10.74 -11.74 10.33
N ASP A 86 11.96 -12.06 9.89
CA ASP A 86 12.92 -12.83 10.69
C ASP A 86 13.29 -12.08 11.99
N TYR A 87 13.57 -10.78 11.88
CA TYR A 87 13.91 -9.96 13.05
C TYR A 87 12.70 -9.79 13.98
N PHE A 88 11.49 -9.64 13.45
CA PHE A 88 10.28 -9.53 14.27
C PHE A 88 9.99 -10.81 15.06
N ILE A 89 10.23 -11.98 14.47
CA ILE A 89 10.06 -13.27 15.15
C ILE A 89 11.07 -13.40 16.29
N GLU A 90 12.31 -12.96 16.09
CA GLU A 90 13.36 -12.97 17.10
C GLU A 90 13.12 -11.94 18.21
N ASN A 91 12.86 -10.69 17.83
CA ASN A 91 12.65 -9.58 18.74
C ASN A 91 11.62 -8.56 18.16
N PRO A 92 10.35 -8.66 18.56
CA PRO A 92 9.31 -7.75 18.08
C PRO A 92 9.29 -6.39 18.80
N GLU A 93 10.04 -6.21 19.89
CA GLU A 93 9.98 -5.00 20.72
C GLU A 93 10.33 -3.71 19.94
N PRO A 94 11.40 -3.65 19.12
CA PRO A 94 11.73 -2.45 18.36
C PRO A 94 10.62 -2.04 17.41
N PHE A 95 9.94 -3.00 16.77
CA PHE A 95 8.81 -2.72 15.89
C PHE A 95 7.67 -2.05 16.66
N PHE A 96 7.28 -2.56 17.82
CA PHE A 96 6.16 -1.97 18.57
C PHE A 96 6.49 -0.59 19.14
N LYS A 97 7.74 -0.34 19.52
CA LYS A 97 8.19 1.01 19.90
C LYS A 97 8.10 1.99 18.73
N VAL A 98 8.50 1.54 17.54
CA VAL A 98 8.36 2.30 16.30
C VAL A 98 6.89 2.53 15.94
N ALA A 99 6.05 1.49 16.03
CA ALA A 99 4.62 1.58 15.75
C ALA A 99 3.90 2.57 16.68
N LYS A 100 4.27 2.62 17.96
CA LYS A 100 3.79 3.65 18.90
C LYS A 100 4.10 5.06 18.39
N GLY A 101 5.33 5.28 17.91
CA GLY A 101 5.77 6.56 17.35
C GLY A 101 5.07 6.95 16.04
N LEU A 102 4.53 5.97 15.31
CA LEU A 102 3.78 6.17 14.06
C LEU A 102 2.27 6.32 14.28
N TYR A 103 1.75 5.93 15.44
CA TYR A 103 0.32 6.01 15.73
C TYR A 103 -0.13 7.48 15.80
N ARG A 104 -1.04 7.85 14.88
CA ARG A 104 -1.60 9.20 14.72
C ARG A 104 -3.11 9.10 14.52
N PRO A 105 -3.90 8.80 15.57
CA PRO A 105 -5.36 8.65 15.45
C PRO A 105 -6.07 9.93 14.98
N GLU A 106 -5.43 11.08 15.15
CA GLU A 106 -5.92 12.39 14.72
C GLU A 106 -5.57 12.73 13.26
N ALA A 107 -4.76 11.93 12.57
CA ALA A 107 -4.39 12.16 11.19
C ALA A 107 -5.64 12.13 10.29
N LYS A 108 -5.73 13.10 9.38
CA LYS A 108 -6.87 13.23 8.47
C LYS A 108 -6.43 13.00 7.02
N PRO A 109 -7.28 12.41 6.18
CA PRO A 109 -6.98 12.25 4.76
C PRO A 109 -6.67 13.59 4.10
N THR A 110 -5.66 13.61 3.24
CA THR A 110 -5.27 14.80 2.47
C THR A 110 -6.16 15.00 1.25
N LEU A 111 -6.06 16.16 0.58
CA LEU A 111 -6.77 16.41 -0.69
C LEU A 111 -6.51 15.32 -1.73
N THR A 112 -5.31 14.75 -1.75
CA THR A 112 -4.96 13.65 -2.67
C THR A 112 -5.77 12.38 -2.38
N HIS A 113 -6.03 12.06 -1.11
CA HIS A 113 -6.87 10.93 -0.74
C HIS A 113 -8.32 11.16 -1.19
N TYR A 114 -8.86 12.36 -0.91
CA TYR A 114 -10.20 12.75 -1.35
C TYR A 114 -10.34 12.80 -2.88
N PHE A 115 -9.26 13.06 -3.62
CA PHE A 115 -9.29 12.96 -5.08
C PHE A 115 -9.56 11.53 -5.55
N PHE A 116 -9.01 10.50 -4.90
CA PHE A 116 -9.33 9.10 -5.24
C PHE A 116 -10.79 8.76 -4.93
N ARG A 117 -11.31 9.25 -3.79
CA ARG A 117 -12.73 9.15 -3.45
C ARG A 117 -13.60 9.83 -4.51
N LEU A 118 -13.22 11.02 -4.98
CA LEU A 118 -13.93 11.74 -6.04
C LEU A 118 -13.93 10.97 -7.37
N LEU A 119 -12.81 10.35 -7.76
CA LEU A 119 -12.75 9.48 -8.94
C LEU A 119 -13.72 8.30 -8.81
N HIS A 120 -13.84 7.73 -7.61
CA HIS A 120 -14.80 6.67 -7.34
C HIS A 120 -16.25 7.17 -7.45
N GLU A 121 -16.59 8.30 -6.83
CA GLU A 121 -17.93 8.90 -6.89
C GLU A 121 -18.35 9.26 -8.31
N LYS A 122 -17.39 9.62 -9.17
CA LYS A 122 -17.63 9.87 -10.60
C LYS A 122 -17.70 8.59 -11.44
N GLY A 123 -17.59 7.41 -10.85
CA GLY A 123 -17.60 6.13 -11.55
C GLY A 123 -16.37 5.87 -12.42
N LEU A 124 -15.27 6.60 -12.20
CA LEU A 124 -14.05 6.53 -13.00
C LEU A 124 -12.99 5.61 -12.39
N LEU A 125 -13.00 5.43 -11.06
CA LEU A 125 -12.00 4.62 -10.37
C LEU A 125 -12.26 3.12 -10.55
N ARG A 126 -11.33 2.45 -11.22
CA ARG A 126 -11.26 1.00 -11.30
C ARG A 126 -10.65 0.41 -10.04
N ARG A 127 -9.49 0.92 -9.62
CA ARG A 127 -8.75 0.45 -8.43
C ARG A 127 -7.77 1.49 -7.93
N HIS A 128 -7.56 1.54 -6.63
CA HIS A 128 -6.49 2.27 -5.97
C HIS A 128 -5.54 1.29 -5.31
N TYR A 129 -4.27 1.34 -5.68
CA TYR A 129 -3.18 0.61 -5.04
C TYR A 129 -2.41 1.56 -4.15
N THR A 130 -2.25 1.22 -2.89
CA THR A 130 -1.45 2.00 -1.94
C THR A 130 -0.34 1.14 -1.34
N GLN A 131 0.83 1.76 -1.19
CA GLN A 131 1.94 1.23 -0.39
C GLN A 131 1.84 1.66 1.08
N ASN A 132 0.91 2.56 1.39
CA ASN A 132 0.71 3.06 2.74
C ASN A 132 -0.04 2.02 3.58
N VAL A 133 0.11 2.18 4.88
CA VAL A 133 -0.56 1.37 5.91
C VAL A 133 -1.28 2.26 6.92
N ASP A 134 -1.44 3.55 6.62
CA ASP A 134 -1.88 4.61 7.54
C ASP A 134 -3.40 4.77 7.67
N ASP A 135 -4.18 3.91 7.00
CA ASP A 135 -5.65 3.86 7.03
C ASP A 135 -6.35 5.08 6.39
N LEU A 136 -5.61 6.07 5.88
CA LEU A 136 -6.19 7.34 5.42
C LEU A 136 -7.10 7.16 4.19
N GLU A 137 -6.82 6.19 3.31
CA GLU A 137 -7.71 5.85 2.20
C GLU A 137 -9.07 5.33 2.68
N ARG A 138 -9.09 4.49 3.73
CA ARG A 138 -10.32 3.95 4.33
C ARG A 138 -11.14 5.06 4.99
N LEU A 139 -10.49 5.99 5.68
CA LEU A 139 -11.14 7.15 6.29
C LEU A 139 -11.84 8.07 5.28
N THR A 140 -11.47 8.05 3.99
CA THR A 140 -12.24 8.78 2.95
C THR A 140 -13.56 8.11 2.56
N GLY A 141 -13.83 6.89 3.06
CA GLY A 141 -14.96 6.07 2.64
C GLY A 141 -14.74 5.45 1.25
N LEU A 142 -13.48 5.23 0.85
CA LEU A 142 -13.19 4.48 -0.37
C LEU A 142 -13.63 3.01 -0.17
N PRO A 143 -14.47 2.43 -1.05
CA PRO A 143 -14.96 1.07 -0.85
C PRO A 143 -13.85 0.03 -0.86
N GLU A 144 -14.05 -1.04 -0.10
CA GLU A 144 -13.07 -2.12 0.03
C GLU A 144 -12.73 -2.78 -1.32
N ASP A 145 -13.70 -2.96 -2.23
CA ASP A 145 -13.45 -3.53 -3.55
C ASP A 145 -12.57 -2.63 -4.43
N LYS A 146 -12.47 -1.33 -4.11
CA LYS A 146 -11.64 -0.35 -4.82
C LYS A 146 -10.24 -0.23 -4.25
N LEU A 147 -10.00 -0.63 -3.01
CA LEU A 147 -8.72 -0.44 -2.32
C LEU A 147 -7.88 -1.72 -2.30
N ILE A 148 -6.62 -1.60 -2.73
CA ILE A 148 -5.58 -2.61 -2.60
C ILE A 148 -4.45 -2.05 -1.75
N GLU A 149 -4.41 -2.46 -0.50
CA GLU A 149 -3.32 -2.19 0.44
C GLU A 149 -2.17 -3.16 0.15
N ALA A 150 -1.28 -2.78 -0.77
CA ALA A 150 -0.23 -3.67 -1.27
C ALA A 150 0.75 -4.08 -0.18
N HIS A 151 0.97 -3.23 0.83
CA HIS A 151 1.81 -3.53 2.00
C HIS A 151 0.99 -3.88 3.24
N GLY A 152 -0.26 -4.31 3.06
CA GLY A 152 -1.12 -4.71 4.15
C GLY A 152 -1.66 -3.53 4.96
N THR A 153 -2.12 -3.78 6.18
CA THR A 153 -2.89 -2.80 6.97
C THR A 153 -2.61 -2.90 8.46
N PHE A 154 -2.71 -1.77 9.16
CA PHE A 154 -2.77 -1.75 10.63
C PHE A 154 -4.18 -2.00 11.16
N HIS A 155 -5.22 -1.97 10.31
CA HIS A 155 -6.62 -2.11 10.70
C HIS A 155 -6.91 -3.45 11.40
N THR A 156 -6.19 -4.51 11.01
CA THR A 156 -6.30 -5.85 11.58
C THR A 156 -4.92 -6.42 11.90
N GLY A 157 -4.90 -7.43 12.76
CA GLY A 157 -3.70 -8.21 13.03
C GLY A 157 -4.01 -9.65 13.38
N HIS A 158 -3.05 -10.53 13.16
CA HIS A 158 -3.19 -11.95 13.46
C HIS A 158 -2.13 -12.40 14.46
N CYS A 159 -2.51 -13.32 15.35
CA CYS A 159 -1.54 -14.05 16.15
C CYS A 159 -0.56 -14.79 15.23
N SER A 160 0.74 -14.59 15.43
CA SER A 160 1.78 -15.22 14.62
C SER A 160 1.72 -16.76 14.65
N THR A 161 1.25 -17.34 15.77
CA THR A 161 1.13 -18.78 16.01
C THR A 161 -0.23 -19.34 15.55
N CYS A 162 -1.33 -18.97 16.20
CA CYS A 162 -2.64 -19.60 15.99
C CYS A 162 -3.50 -18.92 14.92
N LYS A 163 -3.02 -17.80 14.33
CA LYS A 163 -3.73 -17.02 13.31
C LYS A 163 -5.11 -16.51 13.77
N LYS A 164 -5.34 -16.36 15.08
CA LYS A 164 -6.53 -15.66 15.58
C LYS A 164 -6.46 -14.18 15.19
N LEU A 165 -7.56 -13.65 14.65
CA LEU A 165 -7.74 -12.25 14.27
C LEU A 165 -7.94 -11.34 15.50
N TYR A 166 -7.37 -10.15 15.43
CA TYR A 166 -7.48 -9.06 16.40
C TYR A 166 -7.66 -7.73 15.66
N SER A 167 -8.32 -6.77 16.33
CA SER A 167 -8.56 -5.44 15.77
C SER A 167 -7.43 -4.47 16.06
N LEU A 168 -7.40 -3.35 15.33
CA LEU A 168 -6.51 -2.22 15.61
C LEU A 168 -6.61 -1.75 17.06
N GLU A 169 -7.81 -1.65 17.62
CA GLU A 169 -8.03 -1.15 18.99
C GLU A 169 -7.30 -2.02 20.02
N PHE A 170 -7.39 -3.34 19.88
CA PHE A 170 -6.69 -4.29 20.76
C PHE A 170 -5.16 -4.12 20.70
N MET A 171 -4.63 -3.99 19.48
CA MET A 171 -3.19 -3.82 19.28
C MET A 171 -2.73 -2.45 19.81
N ALA A 172 -3.48 -1.39 19.49
CA ALA A 172 -3.19 -0.02 19.92
C ALA A 172 -3.21 0.11 21.44
N GLU A 173 -4.20 -0.49 22.13
CA GLU A 173 -4.24 -0.48 23.60
C GLU A 173 -2.95 -1.04 24.21
N SER A 174 -2.46 -2.17 23.70
CA SER A 174 -1.21 -2.76 24.17
C SER A 174 -0.01 -1.87 23.87
N VAL A 175 0.14 -1.43 22.62
CA VAL A 175 1.28 -0.62 22.15
C VAL A 175 1.36 0.72 22.88
N MET A 176 0.23 1.38 23.11
CA MET A 176 0.18 2.67 23.81
C MET A 176 0.57 2.54 25.29
N ASN A 177 0.35 1.37 25.89
CA ASN A 177 0.79 1.03 27.25
C ASN A 177 2.19 0.38 27.31
N ASP A 178 3.01 0.54 26.26
CA ASP A 178 4.37 -0.03 26.16
C ASP A 178 4.42 -1.55 26.30
N LYS A 179 3.35 -2.24 25.88
CA LYS A 179 3.24 -3.70 25.89
C LYS A 179 3.22 -4.26 24.47
N ILE A 180 3.82 -5.43 24.33
CA ILE A 180 3.73 -6.23 23.10
C ILE A 180 2.34 -6.90 23.07
N PRO A 181 1.52 -6.70 22.02
CA PRO A 181 0.24 -7.39 21.86
C PRO A 181 0.42 -8.92 21.90
N LYS A 182 -0.26 -9.59 22.84
CA LYS A 182 -0.20 -11.05 23.03
C LYS A 182 -1.55 -11.71 22.76
N CYS A 183 -1.50 -12.90 22.18
CA CYS A 183 -2.68 -13.68 21.88
C CYS A 183 -3.50 -13.98 23.15
N GLN A 184 -4.81 -13.80 23.06
CA GLN A 184 -5.80 -14.11 24.10
C GLN A 184 -6.45 -15.48 23.91
N ALA A 185 -5.97 -16.31 22.97
CA ALA A 185 -6.48 -17.67 22.79
C ALA A 185 -5.94 -18.60 23.89
N LYS A 186 -6.77 -19.53 24.36
CA LYS A 186 -6.36 -20.52 25.36
C LYS A 186 -5.15 -21.31 24.84
N SER A 187 -4.12 -21.44 25.68
CA SER A 187 -2.88 -22.17 25.35
C SER A 187 -2.08 -21.59 24.17
N CYS A 188 -2.18 -20.27 23.92
CA CYS A 188 -1.37 -19.58 22.92
C CYS A 188 -0.78 -18.30 23.53
N ASP A 189 0.53 -18.14 23.45
CA ASP A 189 1.28 -16.97 23.93
C ASP A 189 1.93 -16.16 22.78
N GLY A 190 1.52 -16.46 21.55
CA GLY A 190 2.03 -15.86 20.34
C GLY A 190 1.82 -14.35 20.30
N VAL A 191 2.71 -13.65 19.63
CA VAL A 191 2.61 -12.21 19.42
C VAL A 191 1.54 -11.92 18.38
N VAL A 192 0.71 -10.90 18.61
CA VAL A 192 -0.24 -10.42 17.59
C VAL A 192 0.50 -9.43 16.72
N LYS A 193 0.71 -9.81 15.45
CA LYS A 193 1.37 -8.97 14.45
C LYS A 193 0.29 -8.25 13.64
N PRO A 194 0.39 -6.92 13.43
CA PRO A 194 -0.45 -6.23 12.47
C PRO A 194 -0.32 -6.85 11.07
N ASP A 195 -1.38 -6.79 10.27
CA ASP A 195 -1.43 -7.38 8.93
C ASP A 195 -0.71 -6.53 7.87
N ILE A 196 0.37 -5.86 8.28
CA ILE A 196 1.32 -5.17 7.40
C ILE A 196 2.32 -6.18 6.84
N VAL A 197 2.78 -5.95 5.62
CA VAL A 197 3.73 -6.83 4.94
C VAL A 197 5.15 -6.43 5.33
N PHE A 198 5.88 -7.34 5.96
CA PHE A 198 7.30 -7.19 6.22
C PHE A 198 8.15 -7.67 5.05
N PHE A 199 9.39 -7.19 5.00
CA PHE A 199 10.40 -7.78 4.12
C PHE A 199 10.57 -9.26 4.47
N GLY A 200 10.48 -10.11 3.44
CA GLY A 200 10.46 -11.57 3.58
C GLY A 200 9.07 -12.18 3.54
N GLU A 201 8.00 -11.38 3.61
CA GLU A 201 6.62 -11.86 3.45
C GLU A 201 6.11 -11.68 2.00
N ALA A 202 5.13 -12.51 1.62
CA ALA A 202 4.41 -12.34 0.37
C ALA A 202 3.45 -11.14 0.46
N LEU A 203 3.16 -10.51 -0.69
CA LEU A 203 2.10 -9.51 -0.76
C LEU A 203 0.72 -10.18 -0.55
N PRO A 204 -0.33 -9.43 -0.17
CA PRO A 204 -1.65 -10.01 0.06
C PRO A 204 -2.23 -10.64 -1.20
N ASP A 205 -3.00 -11.73 -1.07
CA ASP A 205 -3.67 -12.39 -2.22
C ASP A 205 -4.54 -11.43 -3.03
N LYS A 206 -5.14 -10.45 -2.36
CA LYS A 206 -5.92 -9.37 -2.99
C LYS A 206 -5.08 -8.58 -4.00
N PHE A 207 -3.78 -8.40 -3.76
CA PHE A 207 -2.88 -7.79 -4.73
C PHE A 207 -2.75 -8.70 -5.96
N HIS A 208 -2.35 -9.96 -5.78
CA HIS A 208 -2.12 -10.90 -6.88
C HIS A 208 -3.35 -11.16 -7.76
N THR A 209 -4.52 -11.30 -7.15
CA THR A 209 -5.79 -11.54 -7.87
C THR A 209 -6.30 -10.34 -8.65
N ASN A 210 -5.85 -9.12 -8.32
CA ASN A 210 -6.37 -7.88 -8.93
C ASN A 210 -5.35 -7.19 -9.85
N VAL A 211 -4.09 -7.65 -9.84
CA VAL A 211 -3.09 -7.30 -10.83
C VAL A 211 -3.49 -7.96 -12.17
N ASN A 212 -4.18 -7.18 -13.02
CA ASN A 212 -4.48 -7.57 -14.39
C ASN A 212 -3.83 -6.54 -15.35
N PRO A 213 -2.89 -6.97 -16.22
CA PRO A 213 -2.09 -6.05 -17.04
C PRO A 213 -2.86 -5.32 -18.17
N VAL A 214 -4.14 -5.61 -18.40
CA VAL A 214 -4.76 -5.39 -19.73
C VAL A 214 -5.73 -4.19 -19.79
N SER A 215 -5.89 -3.36 -18.75
CA SER A 215 -6.91 -2.29 -18.80
C SER A 215 -6.56 -0.95 -18.15
N CYS A 216 -5.30 -0.66 -17.85
CA CYS A 216 -4.91 0.59 -17.19
C CYS A 216 -4.72 1.72 -18.23
N LYS A 217 -5.49 2.81 -18.13
CA LYS A 217 -5.39 3.96 -19.07
C LYS A 217 -4.63 5.18 -18.53
N ILE A 218 -4.44 5.34 -17.21
CA ILE A 218 -3.71 6.46 -16.58
C ILE A 218 -3.11 5.99 -15.24
N CYS A 219 -1.87 6.36 -14.89
CA CYS A 219 -1.20 5.92 -13.66
C CYS A 219 -0.21 6.95 -13.03
N ALA A 220 -0.12 6.89 -11.68
CA ALA A 220 0.86 7.46 -10.72
C ALA A 220 0.68 8.91 -10.20
N MET A 221 0.64 9.09 -8.87
CA MET A 221 0.63 10.43 -8.24
C MET A 221 1.62 10.70 -7.10
N SER A 222 2.40 9.74 -6.57
CA SER A 222 3.64 10.02 -5.80
C SER A 222 4.21 8.74 -5.21
N THR A 223 5.32 8.22 -5.76
CA THR A 223 6.17 7.25 -5.05
C THR A 223 7.63 7.51 -5.41
N LYS A 224 8.57 7.37 -4.45
CA LYS A 224 9.98 7.11 -4.78
C LYS A 224 10.07 5.64 -5.19
N LEU A 225 10.12 5.37 -6.49
CA LEU A 225 10.03 4.04 -7.15
C LEU A 225 11.23 3.11 -6.89
N THR A 226 11.71 2.97 -5.65
CA THR A 226 12.93 2.19 -5.35
C THR A 226 12.64 0.74 -4.94
N HIS A 227 11.39 0.34 -4.70
CA HIS A 227 11.03 -1.05 -4.38
C HIS A 227 10.52 -1.76 -5.62
N HIS A 228 11.18 -2.84 -6.03
CA HIS A 228 10.92 -3.58 -7.27
C HIS A 228 9.53 -4.25 -7.35
N PHE A 229 8.86 -4.46 -6.22
CA PHE A 229 7.69 -5.35 -6.13
C PHE A 229 6.41 -4.79 -6.77
N THR A 230 6.12 -3.50 -6.62
CA THR A 230 4.83 -2.95 -7.06
C THR A 230 4.81 -2.52 -8.53
N THR A 231 5.95 -2.13 -9.10
CA THR A 231 6.02 -1.59 -10.47
C THR A 231 6.15 -2.69 -11.52
N SER A 232 6.97 -3.70 -11.26
CA SER A 232 7.21 -4.81 -12.19
C SER A 232 6.01 -5.74 -12.30
N GLN A 233 5.28 -5.96 -11.21
CA GLN A 233 4.16 -6.91 -11.16
C GLN A 233 2.87 -6.33 -11.74
N VAL A 234 2.65 -5.01 -11.68
CA VAL A 234 1.46 -4.35 -12.29
C VAL A 234 1.59 -4.23 -13.82
N GLY A 235 2.63 -4.81 -14.44
CA GLY A 235 2.81 -4.83 -15.90
C GLY A 235 3.27 -3.49 -16.51
N ILE A 236 3.77 -2.56 -15.69
CA ILE A 236 4.19 -1.23 -16.16
C ILE A 236 5.67 -1.28 -16.58
N ARG A 237 5.90 -1.39 -17.89
CA ARG A 237 7.23 -1.19 -18.49
C ARG A 237 7.52 0.31 -18.56
N TRP A 238 8.35 0.81 -17.65
CA TRP A 238 8.92 2.15 -17.79
C TRP A 238 10.09 2.10 -18.78
N SER A 239 9.93 2.71 -19.96
CA SER A 239 11.10 3.12 -20.74
C SER A 239 11.78 4.25 -19.97
N ARG A 240 13.01 4.03 -19.49
CA ARG A 240 13.85 5.12 -18.99
C ARG A 240 14.08 6.08 -20.16
N THR A 241 13.41 7.23 -20.15
CA THR A 241 13.87 8.39 -20.91
C THR A 241 14.82 9.18 -20.03
N GLY A 242 16.12 9.10 -20.32
CA GLY A 242 17.14 10.03 -19.83
C GLY A 242 17.98 9.54 -18.64
N GLN A 243 19.06 8.82 -18.94
CA GLN A 243 20.43 9.33 -18.81
C GLN A 243 21.27 8.72 -19.93
#